data_AF-A0A538HPX7-F1
#
_entry.id   AF-A0A538HPX7-F1
#
_cell.length_a   1.000
_cell.length_b   1.000
_cell.length_c   1.000
_cell.angle_alpha   90.00
_cell.angle_beta   90.00
_cell.angle_gamma   90.00
#
_symmetry.space_group_name_H-M   'P 1'
#
loop_
_entity.id
_entity.type
_entity.pdbx_description
1 polymer ?
#
loop_
_entity_poly.entity_id
_entity_poly.type
_entity_poly.pdbx_seq_one_letter_code
_entity_poly.pdbx_strand_id
1 'polypeptide(L)'
;MTHRERWFGATGRRVPEIALEGSIDVTGALVLGSVDDLEQLRNAHAQGTPVVVRAADAEAVKAALSRPEVACALVTDPALLELDLRSLTYG
;
A
#
# COMPACT_ATOMS: atom_id res chain seq x y z
N MET A 1 17.89 5.60 -3.25
CA MET A 1 16.79 6.30 -2.56
C MET A 1 16.06 5.26 -1.72
N THR A 2 15.89 5.49 -0.42
CA THR A 2 15.43 4.47 0.52
C THR A 2 13.91 4.35 0.42
N HIS A 3 13.40 3.33 -0.29
CA HIS A 3 11.98 2.99 -0.23
C HIS A 3 11.64 2.70 1.24
N ARG A 4 10.67 3.43 1.80
CA ARG A 4 10.22 3.19 3.16
C ARG A 4 9.55 1.82 3.19
N GLU A 5 9.80 1.07 4.26
CA GLU A 5 9.20 -0.24 4.47
C GLU A 5 8.20 -0.20 5.61
N ARG A 6 7.02 -0.77 5.39
CA ARG A 6 5.94 -0.92 6.37
C ARG A 6 5.82 -2.36 6.83
N TRP A 7 5.23 -2.54 8.01
CA TRP A 7 4.86 -3.86 8.50
C TRP A 7 3.69 -4.43 7.70
N PHE A 8 3.82 -5.68 7.29
CA PHE A 8 2.81 -6.39 6.52
C PHE A 8 1.79 -7.03 7.47
N GLY A 9 0.92 -6.20 8.04
CA GLY A 9 -0.04 -6.61 9.07
C GLY A 9 0.65 -7.33 10.24
N ALA A 10 0.01 -8.39 10.74
CA ALA A 10 0.54 -9.21 11.83
C ALA A 10 1.52 -10.32 11.40
N THR A 11 1.95 -10.35 10.13
CA THR A 11 2.78 -11.45 9.60
C THR A 11 4.25 -11.43 10.07
N GLY A 12 4.70 -10.34 10.70
CA GLY A 12 6.09 -10.15 11.12
C GLY A 12 7.06 -9.89 9.96
N ARG A 13 6.55 -9.63 8.74
CA ARG A 13 7.35 -9.27 7.57
C ARG A 13 7.28 -7.76 7.32
N ARG A 14 8.36 -7.19 6.78
CA ARG A 14 8.38 -5.83 6.25
C ARG A 14 8.31 -5.87 4.73
N VAL A 15 7.54 -4.96 4.14
CA VAL A 15 7.38 -4.81 2.70
C VAL A 15 7.62 -3.35 2.31
N PRO A 16 8.06 -3.07 1.07
CA PRO A 16 8.14 -1.69 0.59
C PRO A 16 6.75 -1.05 0.54
N GLU A 17 6.67 0.26 0.80
CA GLU A 17 5.42 1.03 0.71
C GLU A 17 4.82 0.99 -0.70
N ILE A 18 5.64 0.94 -1.75
CA ILE A 18 5.21 0.79 -3.14
C ILE A 18 5.92 -0.42 -3.73
N ALA A 19 5.17 -1.32 -4.36
CA ALA A 19 5.71 -2.49 -5.05
C ALA A 19 5.05 -2.64 -6.42
N LEU A 20 5.76 -3.26 -7.37
CA LEU A 20 5.17 -3.61 -8.65
C LEU A 20 4.22 -4.80 -8.45
N GLU A 21 3.10 -4.83 -9.16
CA GLU A 21 2.20 -5.97 -9.11
C GLU A 21 2.95 -7.26 -9.49
N GLY A 22 2.83 -8.28 -8.62
CA GLY A 22 3.54 -9.56 -8.77
C GLY A 22 4.99 -9.56 -8.26
N SER A 23 5.54 -8.44 -7.78
CA SER A 23 6.90 -8.41 -7.24
C SER A 23 7.00 -8.77 -5.77
N ILE A 24 5.89 -8.73 -5.04
CA ILE A 24 5.80 -9.15 -3.63
C ILE A 24 4.75 -10.24 -3.45
N ASP A 25 5.00 -11.13 -2.50
CA ASP A 25 4.03 -12.12 -2.08
C ASP A 25 2.93 -11.45 -1.22
N VAL A 26 1.71 -11.40 -1.77
CA VAL A 26 0.53 -10.83 -1.11
C VAL A 26 -0.41 -11.91 -0.55
N THR A 27 0.06 -13.16 -0.45
CA THR A 27 -0.75 -14.26 0.07
C THR A 27 -1.23 -13.94 1.49
N GLY A 28 -2.54 -14.08 1.73
CA GLY A 28 -3.16 -13.78 3.03
C GLY A 28 -3.39 -12.29 3.30
N ALA A 29 -3.10 -11.41 2.34
CA ALA A 29 -3.48 -10.01 2.41
C ALA A 29 -4.84 -9.75 1.76
N LEU A 30 -5.53 -8.74 2.27
CA LEU A 30 -6.68 -8.15 1.60
C LEU A 30 -6.18 -7.24 0.48
N VAL A 31 -6.48 -7.61 -0.78
CA VAL A 31 -6.13 -6.82 -1.96
C VAL A 31 -7.34 -6.02 -2.42
N LEU A 32 -7.23 -4.69 -2.38
CA LEU A 32 -8.29 -3.76 -2.76
C LEU A 32 -7.95 -2.99 -4.04
N GLY A 33 -8.99 -2.57 -4.78
CA GLY A 33 -8.83 -1.70 -5.95
C GLY A 33 -8.76 -0.21 -5.61
N SER A 34 -9.23 0.19 -4.43
CA SER A 34 -9.16 1.56 -3.92
C SER A 34 -9.29 1.57 -2.40
N VAL A 35 -9.20 2.76 -1.77
CA VAL A 35 -9.38 2.96 -0.33
C VAL A 35 -10.78 3.46 0.05
N ASP A 36 -11.74 3.36 -0.86
CA ASP A 36 -13.09 3.88 -0.66
C ASP A 36 -13.89 3.01 0.31
N ASP A 37 -13.59 1.71 0.36
CA ASP A 37 -14.19 0.73 1.26
C ASP A 37 -13.59 0.80 2.68
N LEU A 38 -13.89 1.90 3.37
CA LEU A 38 -13.40 2.19 4.72
C LEU A 38 -13.76 1.09 5.74
N GLU A 39 -14.91 0.45 5.59
CA GLU A 39 -15.34 -0.64 6.47
C GLU A 39 -14.40 -1.86 6.32
N GLN A 40 -14.05 -2.20 5.09
CA GLN A 40 -13.19 -3.35 4.80
C GLN A 40 -11.77 -3.11 5.29
N LEU A 41 -11.26 -1.89 5.10
CA LEU A 41 -9.97 -1.44 5.65
C LEU A 41 -9.91 -1.59 7.18
N ARG A 42 -10.93 -1.07 7.88
CA ARG A 42 -11.01 -1.15 9.35
C ARG A 42 -11.11 -2.59 9.84
N ASN A 43 -11.92 -3.41 9.19
CA ASN A 43 -12.08 -4.81 9.58
C ASN A 43 -10.78 -5.60 9.38
N ALA A 44 -10.09 -5.44 8.25
CA ALA A 44 -8.81 -6.08 8.01
C ALA A 44 -7.77 -5.68 9.06
N HIS A 45 -7.70 -4.38 9.38
CA HIS A 45 -6.80 -3.87 10.42
C HIS A 45 -7.11 -4.46 11.80
N ALA A 46 -8.40 -4.51 12.18
CA ALA A 46 -8.83 -5.10 13.45
C ALA A 46 -8.49 -6.59 13.57
N GLN A 47 -8.48 -7.31 12.44
CA GLN A 47 -8.11 -8.73 12.36
C GLN A 47 -6.59 -8.94 12.19
N GLY A 48 -5.78 -7.88 12.10
CA GLY A 48 -4.35 -7.98 11.82
C GLY A 48 -4.01 -8.46 10.40
N THR A 49 -5.00 -8.46 9.50
CA THR A 49 -4.84 -8.84 8.10
C THR A 49 -4.10 -7.73 7.36
N PRO A 50 -3.00 -8.04 6.63
CA PRO A 50 -2.30 -7.04 5.84
C PRO A 50 -3.23 -6.49 4.75
N VAL A 51 -3.22 -5.17 4.53
CA VAL A 51 -3.97 -4.55 3.44
C VAL A 51 -3.04 -4.05 2.36
N VAL A 52 -3.39 -4.38 1.12
CA VAL A 52 -2.68 -3.99 -0.09
C VAL A 52 -3.68 -3.33 -1.03
N VAL A 53 -3.29 -2.19 -1.63
CA VAL A 53 -4.18 -1.44 -2.53
C VAL A 53 -3.53 -1.34 -3.89
N ARG A 54 -4.27 -1.68 -4.94
CA ARG A 54 -3.86 -1.44 -6.32
C ARG A 54 -4.01 0.04 -6.63
N ALA A 55 -2.96 0.65 -7.18
CA ALA A 55 -2.93 2.05 -7.55
C ALA A 55 -2.45 2.17 -9.00
N ALA A 56 -3.25 2.85 -9.82
CA ALA A 56 -2.97 3.05 -11.24
C ALA A 56 -2.15 4.33 -11.52
N ASP A 57 -2.09 5.25 -10.56
CA ASP A 57 -1.45 6.56 -10.70
C ASP A 57 -0.93 7.09 -9.34
N ALA A 58 -0.24 8.23 -9.38
CA ALA A 58 0.34 8.85 -8.20
C ALA A 58 -0.69 9.31 -7.16
N GLU A 59 -1.89 9.69 -7.58
CA GLU A 59 -2.95 10.13 -6.68
C GLU A 59 -3.52 8.94 -5.91
N ALA A 60 -3.78 7.82 -6.59
CA ALA A 60 -4.19 6.56 -5.99
C ALA A 60 -3.10 6.02 -5.02
N VAL A 61 -1.82 6.10 -5.39
CA VAL A 61 -0.70 5.73 -4.50
C VAL A 61 -0.72 6.60 -3.24
N LYS A 62 -0.87 7.92 -3.39
CA LYS A 62 -0.95 8.86 -2.26
C LYS A 62 -2.15 8.56 -1.36
N ALA A 63 -3.32 8.34 -1.94
CA ALA A 63 -4.54 8.00 -1.22
C ALA A 63 -4.39 6.70 -0.43
N ALA A 64 -3.78 5.68 -1.04
CA ALA A 64 -3.46 4.40 -0.40
C ALA A 64 -2.52 4.59 0.80
N LEU A 65 -1.39 5.26 0.60
CA LEU A 65 -0.34 5.37 1.63
C LEU A 65 -0.64 6.40 2.72
N SER A 66 -1.60 7.28 2.50
CA SER A 66 -2.16 8.17 3.53
C SER A 66 -2.94 7.39 4.59
N ARG A 67 -3.35 6.15 4.31
CA ARG A 67 -4.00 5.27 5.29
C ARG A 67 -2.96 4.50 6.10
N PRO A 68 -3.00 4.55 7.45
CA PRO A 68 -2.11 3.76 8.29
C PRO A 68 -2.39 2.25 8.19
N GLU A 69 -3.60 1.85 7.80
CA GLU A 69 -4.01 0.45 7.64
C GLU A 69 -3.35 -0.22 6.42
N VAL A 70 -2.95 0.57 5.42
CA VAL A 70 -2.38 0.07 4.16
C VAL A 70 -0.89 -0.21 4.35
N ALA A 71 -0.51 -1.46 4.11
CA ALA A 71 0.87 -1.92 4.20
C ALA A 71 1.65 -1.64 2.91
N CYS A 72 1.01 -1.74 1.74
CA CYS A 72 1.66 -1.58 0.44
C CYS A 72 0.68 -1.09 -0.64
N ALA A 73 1.14 -0.21 -1.52
CA ALA A 73 0.49 0.14 -2.77
C ALA A 73 1.11 -0.67 -3.92
N LEU A 74 0.29 -1.47 -4.61
CA LEU A 74 0.69 -2.19 -5.82
C LEU A 74 0.48 -1.31 -7.04
N VAL A 75 1.55 -1.06 -7.77
CA VAL A 75 1.52 -0.31 -9.02
C VAL A 75 1.77 -1.23 -10.20
N THR A 76 1.24 -0.88 -11.36
CA THR A 76 1.54 -1.58 -12.63
C THR A 76 2.61 -0.86 -13.44
N ASP A 77 2.85 0.43 -13.17
CA ASP A 77 3.86 1.23 -13.85
C ASP A 77 5.12 1.36 -12.96
N PRO A 78 6.30 0.89 -13.42
CA PRO A 78 7.54 1.02 -12.67
C PRO A 78 7.94 2.47 -12.39
N ALA A 79 7.51 3.45 -13.19
CA ALA A 79 7.79 4.87 -12.93
C ALA A 79 7.17 5.34 -11.59
N LEU A 80 6.09 4.69 -11.14
CA LEU A 80 5.43 5.03 -9.88
C LEU A 80 6.23 4.56 -8.65
N LEU A 81 7.19 3.64 -8.80
CA LEU A 81 8.05 3.20 -7.71
C LEU A 81 8.95 4.34 -7.21
N GLU A 82 9.31 5.27 -8.09
CA GLU A 82 10.21 6.39 -7.80
C GLU A 82 9.48 7.63 -7.27
N LEU A 83 8.15 7.54 -7.02
CA LEU A 83 7.37 8.65 -6.50
C LEU A 83 7.94 9.15 -5.17
N ASP A 84 8.31 10.43 -5.13
CA ASP A 84 8.63 11.11 -3.89
C ASP A 84 7.34 11.48 -3.14
N LEU A 85 6.86 10.55 -2.33
CA LEU A 85 5.68 10.70 -1.49
C LEU A 85 5.76 11.90 -0.52
N ARG A 86 6.98 12.34 -0.14
CA ARG A 86 7.12 13.53 0.73
C ARG A 86 6.71 14.79 0.01
N SER A 87 7.06 14.92 -1.27
CA SER A 87 6.67 16.05 -2.10
C SER A 87 5.16 16.12 -2.34
N LEU A 88 4.52 14.94 -2.44
CA LEU A 88 3.08 14.82 -2.69
C LEU A 88 2.21 15.20 -1.49
N THR A 89 2.73 15.19 -0.26
CA THR A 89 1.93 15.44 0.97
C THR A 89 1.73 16.93 1.28
N TYR A 90 2.44 17.83 0.61
CA TYR A 90 2.40 19.29 0.84
C TYR A 90 2.00 20.14 -0.37
N GLY A 91 1.40 19.52 -1.40
CA GLY A 91 0.76 20.22 -2.51
C GLY A 91 -0.70 20.54 -2.22
#